data_AF-A0A075KI33-F1
#
_entry.id   AF-A0A075KI33-F1
#
_cell.length_a   1.000
_cell.length_b   1.000
_cell.length_c   1.000
_cell.angle_alpha   90.00
_cell.angle_beta   90.00
_cell.angle_gamma   90.00
#
_symmetry.space_group_name_H-M   'P 1'
#
loop_
_entity.id
_entity.type
_entity.pdbx_description
1 polymer ?
#
loop_
_entity_poly.entity_id
_entity_poly.type
_entity_poly.pdbx_seq_one_letter_code
_entity_poly.pdbx_strand_id
1 'polypeptide(L)'
;MAKDCEITIRCTVKGPDNMRTLSEIIESAKDGKMPSYEECYWAMLCYESMFNTDHRALREALLNEKPPQEFIRKLKADNSFNMYKNALNKPPKEFLGPNNDPSNPGYQEFRKIGKKLIEKFINKDGENS
;
A
#
# COMPACT_ATOMS: atom_id res chain seq x y z
N MET A 1 -43.75 23.47 11.88
CA MET A 1 -42.86 23.86 10.77
C MET A 1 -41.45 23.42 11.13
N ALA A 2 -41.10 22.17 10.81
CA ALA A 2 -39.71 21.70 10.88
C ALA A 2 -39.19 21.72 9.43
N LYS A 3 -38.12 22.46 9.18
CA LYS A 3 -37.47 22.49 7.88
C LYS A 3 -36.48 21.33 7.83
N ASP A 4 -36.76 20.38 6.95
CA ASP A 4 -35.87 19.29 6.62
C ASP A 4 -34.53 19.84 6.13
N CYS A 5 -33.46 19.47 6.83
CA CYS A 5 -32.09 19.80 6.47
C CYS A 5 -31.53 18.65 5.64
N GLU A 6 -31.82 18.66 4.33
CA GLU A 6 -31.18 17.75 3.39
C GLU A 6 -29.74 18.22 3.15
N ILE A 7 -28.78 17.57 3.81
CA ILE A 7 -27.36 17.71 3.50
C ILE A 7 -27.08 16.86 2.26
N THR A 8 -27.20 17.46 1.07
CA THR A 8 -26.75 16.84 -0.17
C THR A 8 -25.22 16.92 -0.25
N ILE A 9 -24.52 15.90 0.24
CA ILE A 9 -23.08 15.72 -0.03
C ILE A 9 -22.95 15.34 -1.51
N ARG A 10 -22.64 16.33 -2.36
CA ARG A 10 -22.23 16.07 -3.75
C ARG A 10 -20.80 15.51 -3.74
N CYS A 11 -20.68 14.19 -3.62
CA CYS A 11 -19.46 13.49 -3.95
C CYS A 11 -19.27 13.56 -5.48
N THR A 12 -18.53 14.55 -5.97
CA THR A 12 -18.03 14.55 -7.34
C THR A 12 -16.97 13.47 -7.46
N VAL A 13 -17.38 12.28 -7.91
CA VAL A 13 -16.46 11.19 -8.22
C VAL A 13 -15.65 11.62 -9.45
N LYS A 14 -14.46 12.18 -9.22
CA LYS A 14 -13.48 12.39 -10.28
C LYS A 14 -13.01 11.01 -10.73
N GLY A 15 -13.16 10.72 -12.03
CA GLY A 15 -12.77 9.44 -12.61
C GLY A 15 -11.27 9.14 -12.51
N PRO A 16 -10.86 7.92 -12.93
CA PRO A 16 -9.54 7.34 -12.70
C PRO A 16 -8.36 8.09 -13.35
N ASP A 17 -8.62 8.97 -14.32
CA ASP A 17 -7.58 9.74 -15.05
C ASP A 17 -7.10 11.00 -14.29
N ASN A 18 -7.66 11.30 -13.11
CA ASN A 18 -7.33 12.50 -12.33
C ASN A 18 -7.00 12.18 -10.86
N MET A 19 -6.38 11.03 -10.62
CA MET A 19 -5.93 10.63 -9.29
C MET A 19 -4.80 11.54 -8.81
N ARG A 20 -4.99 12.15 -7.64
CA ARG A 20 -3.97 12.98 -7.00
C ARG A 20 -2.74 12.17 -6.59
N THR A 21 -1.64 12.87 -6.39
CA THR A 21 -0.45 12.26 -5.79
C THR A 21 -0.73 11.76 -4.37
N LEU A 22 0.05 10.78 -3.90
CA LEU A 22 -0.11 10.26 -2.55
C LEU A 22 0.04 11.37 -1.49
N SER A 23 0.96 12.31 -1.67
CA SER A 23 1.14 13.44 -0.75
C SER A 23 -0.10 14.33 -0.66
N GLU A 24 -0.70 14.70 -1.79
CA GLU A 24 -1.93 15.50 -1.82
C GLU A 24 -3.11 14.79 -1.18
N ILE A 25 -3.23 13.46 -1.36
CA ILE A 25 -4.26 12.64 -0.71
C ILE A 25 -4.08 12.68 0.81
N ILE A 26 -2.84 12.51 1.28
CA ILE A 26 -2.50 12.52 2.72
C ILE A 26 -2.78 13.90 3.34
N GLU A 27 -2.29 14.98 2.72
CA GLU A 27 -2.48 16.34 3.26
C GLU A 27 -3.97 16.72 3.24
N SER A 28 -4.71 16.33 2.21
CA SER A 28 -6.17 16.49 2.17
C SER A 28 -6.85 15.76 3.31
N ALA A 29 -6.43 14.54 3.64
CA ALA A 29 -6.97 13.79 4.77
C ALA A 29 -6.63 14.46 6.12
N LYS A 30 -5.42 14.99 6.28
CA LYS A 30 -4.98 15.74 7.47
C LYS A 30 -5.77 17.05 7.65
N ASP A 31 -6.16 17.70 6.55
CA ASP A 31 -7.05 18.87 6.55
C ASP A 31 -8.50 18.53 6.97
N GLY A 32 -8.81 17.26 7.25
CA GLY A 32 -10.16 16.81 7.57
C GLY A 32 -11.07 16.65 6.35
N LYS A 33 -10.53 16.77 5.12
CA LYS A 33 -11.27 16.50 3.88
C LYS A 33 -11.22 15.00 3.64
N MET A 34 -12.35 14.41 3.24
CA MET A 34 -12.40 12.98 2.93
C MET A 34 -11.91 12.74 1.49
N PRO A 35 -10.80 12.03 1.28
CA PRO A 35 -10.42 11.60 -0.06
C PRO A 35 -11.47 10.66 -0.64
N SER A 36 -11.48 10.52 -1.96
CA SER A 36 -12.44 9.63 -2.62
C SER A 36 -12.19 8.16 -2.21
N TYR A 37 -13.21 7.32 -2.37
CA TYR A 37 -13.06 5.88 -2.11
C TYR A 37 -11.94 5.26 -2.94
N GLU A 38 -11.83 5.65 -4.20
CA GLU A 38 -10.77 5.17 -5.09
C GLU A 38 -9.38 5.63 -4.63
N GLU A 39 -9.23 6.90 -4.24
CA GLU A 39 -7.97 7.42 -3.68
C GLU A 39 -7.55 6.66 -2.41
N CYS A 40 -8.50 6.41 -1.50
CA CYS A 40 -8.26 5.61 -0.30
C CYS A 40 -7.84 4.18 -0.63
N TYR A 41 -8.53 3.53 -1.58
CA TYR A 41 -8.23 2.16 -2.02
C TYR A 41 -6.79 2.05 -2.53
N TRP A 42 -6.38 2.92 -3.45
CA TRP A 42 -5.04 2.86 -4.02
C TRP A 42 -3.96 3.35 -3.06
N ALA A 43 -4.24 4.35 -2.23
CA ALA A 43 -3.32 4.80 -1.20
C ALA A 43 -3.02 3.66 -0.20
N MET A 44 -4.04 2.91 0.23
CA MET A 44 -3.87 1.77 1.12
C MET A 44 -2.95 0.69 0.51
N LEU A 45 -3.15 0.33 -0.75
CA LEU A 45 -2.31 -0.65 -1.44
C LEU A 45 -0.87 -0.15 -1.61
N CYS A 46 -0.69 1.14 -1.91
CA CYS A 46 0.63 1.77 -2.00
C CYS A 46 1.36 1.72 -0.65
N TYR A 47 0.66 2.04 0.44
CA TYR A 47 1.20 1.94 1.79
C TYR A 47 1.57 0.50 2.19
N GLU A 48 0.73 -0.49 1.87
CA GLU A 48 1.02 -1.90 2.13
C GLU A 48 2.29 -2.37 1.41
N SER A 49 2.47 -1.95 0.16
CA SER A 49 3.68 -2.26 -0.62
C SER A 49 4.95 -1.67 -0.01
N MET A 50 4.92 -0.40 0.37
CA MET A 50 6.05 0.25 1.05
C MET A 50 6.33 -0.39 2.41
N PHE A 51 5.29 -0.60 3.22
CA PHE A 51 5.38 -1.21 4.53
C PHE A 51 6.02 -2.60 4.45
N ASN A 52 5.56 -3.46 3.53
CA ASN A 52 6.13 -4.80 3.37
C ASN A 52 7.62 -4.77 3.01
N THR A 53 8.02 -3.81 2.16
CA THR A 53 9.42 -3.65 1.75
C THR A 53 10.31 -3.25 2.92
N ASP A 54 9.92 -2.21 3.66
CA ASP A 54 10.70 -1.72 4.80
C ASP A 54 10.65 -2.69 5.98
N HIS A 55 9.48 -3.27 6.26
CA HIS A 55 9.32 -4.24 7.34
C HIS A 55 10.17 -5.48 7.11
N ARG A 56 10.23 -5.99 5.87
CA ARG A 56 11.16 -7.09 5.52
C ARG A 56 12.61 -6.68 5.72
N ALA A 57 13.00 -5.51 5.22
CA ALA A 57 14.38 -5.03 5.34
C ALA A 57 14.81 -4.86 6.82
N LEU A 58 13.90 -4.37 7.67
CA LEU A 58 14.11 -4.24 9.12
C LEU A 58 14.23 -5.59 9.80
N ARG A 59 13.33 -6.54 9.49
CA ARG A 59 13.42 -7.91 10.04
C ARG A 59 14.73 -8.57 9.67
N GLU A 60 15.16 -8.48 8.42
CA GLU A 60 16.47 -8.99 7.99
C GLU A 60 17.62 -8.32 8.76
N ALA A 61 17.57 -7.01 8.96
CA ALA A 61 18.61 -6.30 9.70
C ALA A 61 18.70 -6.71 11.18
N LEU A 62 17.57 -7.06 11.80
CA LEU A 62 17.49 -7.45 13.21
C LEU A 62 17.77 -8.93 13.46
N LEU A 63 17.35 -9.81 12.55
CA LEU A 63 17.44 -11.26 12.73
C LEU A 63 18.73 -11.87 12.19
N ASN A 64 19.45 -11.18 11.33
CA ASN A 64 20.73 -11.68 10.83
C ASN A 64 21.79 -11.64 11.93
N GLU A 65 22.45 -12.78 12.18
CA GLU A 65 23.53 -12.91 13.17
C GLU A 65 24.69 -11.94 12.92
N LYS A 66 24.91 -11.58 11.65
CA LYS A 66 25.91 -10.60 11.23
C LYS A 66 25.25 -9.51 10.40
N PRO A 67 25.51 -8.23 10.70
CA PRO A 67 24.99 -7.14 9.88
C PRO A 67 25.55 -7.25 8.46
N PRO A 68 24.76 -6.92 7.42
CA PRO A 68 25.28 -6.78 6.07
C PRO A 68 26.41 -5.76 6.02
N GLN A 69 27.26 -5.84 4.97
CA GLN A 69 28.30 -4.85 4.72
C GLN A 69 27.72 -3.43 4.72
N GLU A 70 28.50 -2.45 5.19
CA GLU A 70 28.07 -1.05 5.34
C GLU A 70 27.50 -0.47 4.05
N PHE A 71 28.14 -0.74 2.92
CA PHE A 71 27.64 -0.33 1.60
C PHE A 71 26.22 -0.84 1.31
N ILE A 72 25.93 -2.11 1.63
CA ILE A 72 24.60 -2.71 1.45
C ILE A 72 23.58 -2.05 2.37
N ARG A 73 23.96 -1.77 3.62
CA ARG A 73 23.09 -1.09 4.59
C ARG A 73 22.73 0.31 4.11
N LYS A 74 23.72 1.06 3.62
CA LYS A 74 23.51 2.40 3.05
C LYS A 74 22.58 2.33 1.83
N LEU A 75 22.83 1.40 0.90
CA LEU A 75 21.98 1.19 -0.27
C LEU A 75 20.53 0.88 0.12
N LYS A 76 20.31 0.03 1.13
CA LYS A 76 18.96 -0.28 1.64
C LYS A 76 18.27 0.97 2.24
N ALA A 77 19.00 1.78 3.00
CA ALA A 77 18.46 3.03 3.56
C ALA A 77 18.13 4.05 2.46
N ASP A 78 19.02 4.24 1.50
CA ASP A 78 18.82 5.14 0.36
C ASP A 78 17.62 4.68 -0.50
N ASN A 79 17.49 3.37 -0.73
CA ASN A 79 16.36 2.80 -1.45
C ASN A 79 15.03 3.00 -0.71
N SER A 80 15.00 2.80 0.61
CA SER A 80 13.80 3.05 1.43
C SER A 80 13.37 4.52 1.35
N PHE A 81 14.32 5.45 1.52
CA PHE A 81 14.07 6.89 1.40
C PHE A 81 13.58 7.29 0.01
N ASN A 82 14.25 6.81 -1.04
CA ASN A 82 13.89 7.10 -2.42
C ASN A 82 12.54 6.48 -2.80
N MET A 83 12.23 5.27 -2.33
CA MET A 83 10.94 4.63 -2.53
C MET A 83 9.83 5.49 -1.93
N TYR A 84 9.96 5.90 -0.67
CA TYR A 84 8.97 6.74 0.00
C TYR A 84 8.80 8.10 -0.70
N LYS A 85 9.92 8.77 -1.03
CA LYS A 85 9.92 10.02 -1.77
C LYS A 85 9.22 9.88 -3.13
N ASN A 86 9.49 8.81 -3.86
CA ASN A 86 8.86 8.55 -5.15
C ASN A 86 7.37 8.26 -5.02
N ALA A 87 6.96 7.50 -4.01
CA ALA A 87 5.55 7.22 -3.73
C ALA A 87 4.75 8.49 -3.44
N LEU A 88 5.30 9.39 -2.62
CA LEU A 88 4.66 10.67 -2.28
C LEU A 88 4.42 11.59 -3.48
N ASN A 89 5.31 11.55 -4.47
CA ASN A 89 5.29 12.44 -5.63
C ASN A 89 4.52 11.87 -6.84
N LYS A 90 3.89 10.70 -6.70
CA LYS A 90 3.17 10.03 -7.79
C LYS A 90 1.73 9.68 -7.38
N PRO A 91 0.82 9.55 -8.34
CA PRO A 91 -0.46 8.89 -8.09
C PRO A 91 -0.21 7.47 -7.55
N PRO A 92 -0.92 7.03 -6.48
CA PRO A 92 -0.67 5.73 -5.86
C PRO A 92 -0.74 4.53 -6.84
N LYS A 93 -1.68 4.57 -7.79
CA LYS A 93 -1.81 3.55 -8.84
C LYS A 93 -0.60 3.52 -9.79
N GLU A 94 -0.07 4.69 -10.15
CA GLU A 94 1.11 4.78 -11.02
C GLU A 94 2.36 4.24 -10.30
N PHE A 95 2.53 4.57 -9.02
CA PHE A 95 3.65 4.08 -8.21
C PHE A 95 3.66 2.55 -8.10
N LEU A 96 2.49 1.93 -7.84
CA LEU A 96 2.36 0.48 -7.70
C LEU A 96 2.70 -0.27 -9.00
N GLY A 97 2.33 0.33 -10.14
CA GLY A 97 2.51 -0.27 -11.45
C GLY A 97 1.58 -1.45 -11.72
N PRO A 98 1.58 -1.97 -12.96
CA PRO A 98 0.61 -2.95 -13.43
C PRO A 98 0.73 -4.32 -12.76
N ASN A 99 1.90 -4.66 -12.23
CA ASN A 99 2.15 -5.95 -11.58
C ASN A 99 1.54 -6.05 -10.18
N ASN A 100 1.23 -4.91 -9.56
CA ASN A 100 0.60 -4.84 -8.24
C ASN A 100 -0.85 -4.35 -8.31
N ASP A 101 -1.42 -4.26 -9.52
CA ASP A 101 -2.80 -3.88 -9.74
C ASP A 101 -3.73 -5.09 -9.47
N PRO A 102 -4.68 -5.00 -8.51
CA PRO A 102 -5.60 -6.09 -8.22
C PRO A 102 -6.56 -6.43 -9.36
N SER A 103 -6.77 -5.54 -10.32
CA SER A 103 -7.55 -5.84 -11.52
C SER A 103 -6.78 -6.69 -12.54
N ASN A 104 -5.46 -6.82 -12.39
CA ASN A 104 -4.63 -7.66 -13.24
C ASN A 104 -4.89 -9.16 -12.94
N PRO A 105 -5.32 -9.96 -13.95
CA PRO A 105 -5.54 -11.40 -13.76
C PRO A 105 -4.31 -12.14 -13.24
N GLY A 106 -3.11 -11.77 -13.70
CA GLY A 106 -1.85 -12.38 -13.26
C GLY A 106 -1.58 -12.15 -11.78
N TYR A 107 -1.87 -10.96 -11.27
CA TYR A 107 -1.75 -10.64 -9.85
C TYR A 107 -2.70 -11.49 -9.01
N GLN A 108 -3.95 -11.65 -9.45
CA GLN A 108 -4.94 -12.45 -8.74
C GLN A 108 -4.59 -13.94 -8.72
N GLU A 109 -4.06 -14.50 -9.82
CA GLU A 109 -3.61 -15.89 -9.85
C GLU A 109 -2.45 -16.13 -8.87
N PHE A 110 -1.46 -15.23 -8.85
CA PHE A 110 -0.36 -15.32 -7.87
C PHE A 110 -0.86 -15.25 -6.43
N ARG A 111 -1.80 -14.34 -6.13
CA ARG A 111 -2.45 -14.22 -4.80
C ARG A 111 -3.20 -15.49 -4.41
N LYS A 112 -3.93 -16.12 -5.34
CA LYS A 112 -4.64 -17.39 -5.08
C LYS A 112 -3.68 -18.52 -4.73
N ILE A 113 -2.58 -18.64 -5.46
CA ILE A 113 -1.54 -19.65 -5.18
C ILE A 113 -0.92 -19.40 -3.80
N GLY A 114 -0.53 -18.16 -3.50
CA GLY A 114 0.04 -17.79 -2.21
C GLY A 114 -0.88 -18.08 -1.03
N LYS A 115 -2.18 -17.74 -1.13
CA LYS A 115 -3.19 -18.05 -0.11
C LYS A 115 -3.30 -19.54 0.16
N LYS A 116 -3.39 -20.36 -0.90
CA LYS A 116 -3.45 -21.82 -0.78
C LYS A 116 -2.23 -22.42 -0.08
N LEU A 117 -1.04 -21.85 -0.30
CA LEU A 117 0.17 -22.29 0.39
C LEU A 117 0.10 -21.95 1.87
N ILE A 118 -0.24 -20.71 2.22
CA ILE A 118 -0.36 -20.27 3.61
C ILE A 118 -1.40 -21.10 4.37
N GLU A 119 -2.58 -21.33 3.79
CA GLU A 119 -3.63 -22.16 4.38
C GLU A 119 -3.15 -23.59 4.67
N LYS A 120 -2.37 -24.19 3.75
CA LYS A 120 -1.77 -25.51 3.97
C LYS A 120 -0.78 -25.54 5.13
N PHE A 121 0.04 -24.49 5.28
CA PHE A 121 1.00 -24.42 6.38
C PHE A 121 0.31 -24.20 7.73
N ILE A 122 -0.66 -23.28 7.81
CA ILE A 122 -1.40 -23.01 9.04
C ILE A 122 -2.17 -24.25 9.51
N ASN A 123 -2.85 -24.95 8.61
CA ASN A 123 -3.60 -26.15 8.97
C ASN A 123 -2.68 -27.30 9.41
N LYS A 124 -1.48 -27.40 8.83
CA LYS A 124 -0.50 -28.42 9.18
C LYS A 124 0.16 -28.19 10.54
N ASP A 125 0.39 -26.94 10.93
CA ASP A 125 0.93 -26.61 12.26
C ASP A 125 -0.13 -26.81 13.37
N GLY A 126 -1.41 -26.61 13.05
CA GLY A 126 -2.53 -26.87 13.96
C GLY A 126 -2.87 -28.36 14.16
N GLU A 127 -2.55 -29.23 13.19
CA GLU A 127 -2.76 -30.69 13.32
C GLU A 127 -1.60 -31.43 14.01
N ASN A 128 -0.43 -30.79 14.17
CA ASN A 128 0.75 -31.37 14.84
C ASN A 128 1.00 -30.79 16.26
N SER A 129 0.03 -30.06 16.82
CA SER A 129 0.06 -29.52 18.19
C SER A 129 -0.94 -30.23 19.11
#